data_AF-A0A432KIN1-F1
#
_entry.id   AF-A0A432KIN1-F1
#
_cell.length_a   1.000
_cell.length_b   1.000
_cell.length_c   1.000
_cell.angle_alpha   90.00
_cell.angle_beta   90.00
_cell.angle_gamma   90.00
#
_symmetry.space_group_name_H-M   'P 1'
#
loop_
_entity.id
_entity.type
_entity.pdbx_description
1 polymer ?
#
loop_
_entity_poly.entity_id
_entity_poly.type
_entity_poly.pdbx_seq_one_letter_code
_entity_poly.pdbx_strand_id
1 'polypeptide(L)'
;MNWNYQDRFESFIPHSAVEDLTPYPKLYRLNKAISDVDLSKEGEKVIAIFWTRMLEDISMDAIETVCANIRAFEKEDEVRLIFINTDSFFSQI
;
A
#
# COMPACT_ATOMS: atom_id res chain seq x y z
N MET A 1 -4.91 -20.33 4.95
CA MET A 1 -4.69 -19.30 5.99
C MET A 1 -5.43 -18.07 5.48
N ASN A 2 -6.51 -17.63 6.13
CA ASN A 2 -7.25 -16.45 5.67
C ASN A 2 -6.40 -15.22 6.02
N TRP A 3 -5.76 -14.63 5.02
CA TRP A 3 -4.87 -13.49 5.19
C TRP A 3 -5.66 -12.19 5.44
N ASN A 4 -6.96 -12.14 5.09
CA ASN A 4 -7.93 -11.13 5.50
C ASN A 4 -8.64 -11.54 6.81
N TYR A 5 -7.85 -11.78 7.86
CA TYR A 5 -8.39 -12.10 9.18
C TYR A 5 -8.95 -10.84 9.86
N GLN A 6 -10.20 -10.89 10.33
CA GLN A 6 -10.93 -9.78 10.99
C GLN A 6 -11.23 -8.57 10.08
N ASP A 7 -11.50 -8.80 8.79
CA ASP A 7 -11.95 -7.75 7.86
C ASP A 7 -11.01 -6.53 7.85
N ARG A 8 -9.71 -6.77 8.07
CA ARG A 8 -8.66 -5.74 8.16
C ARG A 8 -8.56 -4.90 6.90
N PHE A 9 -9.12 -5.41 5.81
CA PHE A 9 -9.10 -4.80 4.51
C PHE A 9 -10.51 -4.46 3.99
N GLU A 10 -11.59 -4.52 4.77
CA GLU A 10 -12.92 -4.08 4.31
C GLU A 10 -13.17 -2.58 4.55
N SER A 11 -12.19 -1.75 4.21
CA SER A 11 -12.28 -0.29 4.34
C SER A 11 -11.40 0.39 3.31
N PHE A 12 -11.80 1.61 2.90
CA PHE A 12 -11.10 2.38 1.87
C PHE A 12 -9.60 2.57 2.20
N ILE A 13 -9.31 3.04 3.42
CA ILE A 13 -7.98 2.88 4.01
C ILE A 13 -8.07 1.62 4.88
N PRO A 14 -7.32 0.55 4.56
CA PRO A 14 -7.34 -0.67 5.37
C PRO A 14 -7.05 -0.37 6.83
N HIS A 15 -7.67 -1.09 7.76
CA HIS A 15 -7.38 -0.96 9.19
C HIS A 15 -5.94 -1.35 9.55
N SER A 16 -5.25 -2.05 8.65
CA SER A 16 -3.83 -2.37 8.74
C SER A 16 -2.90 -1.24 8.31
N ALA A 17 -3.43 -0.15 7.75
CA ALA A 17 -2.64 1.00 7.32
C ALA A 17 -2.04 1.74 8.52
N VAL A 18 -0.77 2.10 8.41
CA VAL A 18 -0.06 2.89 9.42
C VAL A 18 -0.12 4.37 9.00
N GLU A 19 -0.94 5.16 9.68
CA GLU A 19 -1.09 6.60 9.41
C GLU A 19 0.06 7.43 10.01
N ASP A 20 0.54 7.05 11.20
CA ASP A 20 1.70 7.69 11.85
C ASP A 20 2.98 6.87 11.62
N LEU A 21 3.86 7.42 10.79
CA LEU A 21 5.14 6.80 10.45
C LEU A 21 6.29 7.27 11.36
N THR A 22 6.03 8.12 12.35
CA THR A 22 7.01 8.59 13.34
C THR A 22 7.72 7.44 14.09
N PRO A 23 7.01 6.35 14.49
CA PRO A 23 7.65 5.19 15.12
C PRO A 23 8.53 4.36 14.17
N TYR A 24 8.44 4.62 12.86
CA TYR A 24 9.12 3.85 11.81
C TYR A 24 10.10 4.75 11.03
N PRO A 25 11.22 5.17 11.65
CA PRO A 25 12.18 6.12 11.04
C PRO A 25 12.83 5.61 9.74
N LYS A 26 12.79 4.30 9.48
CA LYS A 26 13.20 3.73 8.18
C LYS A 26 12.15 3.94 7.08
N LEU A 27 10.86 3.95 7.44
CA LEU A 27 9.75 4.30 6.56
C LEU A 27 9.61 5.81 6.36
N TYR A 28 10.13 6.65 7.26
CA TYR A 28 10.25 8.09 7.05
C TYR A 28 11.02 8.43 5.76
N ARG A 29 12.02 7.61 5.37
CA ARG A 29 12.70 7.76 4.06
C ARG A 29 11.77 7.47 2.89
N LEU A 30 10.81 6.55 3.07
CA LEU A 30 9.75 6.29 2.11
C LEU A 30 8.85 7.51 1.99
N ASN A 31 8.44 8.13 3.11
CA ASN A 31 7.69 9.38 3.10
C ASN A 31 8.43 10.49 2.35
N LYS A 32 9.75 10.59 2.50
CA LYS A 32 10.54 11.58 1.76
C LYS A 32 10.60 11.28 0.25
N ALA A 33 10.71 10.01 -0.14
CA ALA A 33 10.66 9.61 -1.54
C ALA A 33 9.25 9.78 -2.14
N ILE A 34 8.20 9.59 -1.34
CA ILE A 34 6.81 9.78 -1.72
C ILE A 34 6.42 11.27 -1.70
N SER A 35 7.02 12.11 -0.85
CA SER A 35 6.75 13.55 -0.82
C SER A 35 7.24 14.29 -2.07
N ASP A 36 8.16 13.69 -2.83
CA ASP A 36 8.58 14.19 -4.15
C ASP A 36 7.53 13.88 -5.24
N VAL A 37 6.54 13.05 -4.93
CA VAL A 37 5.37 12.83 -5.78
C VAL A 37 4.48 14.06 -5.62
N ASP A 38 4.26 14.79 -6.71
CA ASP A 38 3.41 15.99 -6.70
C ASP A 38 1.97 15.62 -6.30
N LEU A 39 1.62 15.97 -5.05
CA LEU A 39 0.28 15.88 -4.45
C LEU A 39 -0.42 17.24 -4.48
N SER A 40 -0.22 18.01 -5.56
CA SER A 40 -0.84 19.32 -5.76
C SER A 40 -2.37 19.30 -5.72
N LYS A 41 -3.00 18.12 -5.82
CA LYS A 41 -4.45 17.95 -5.64
C LYS A 41 -4.80 17.74 -4.17
N GLU A 42 -5.54 18.69 -3.62
CA GLU A 42 -6.17 18.57 -2.30
C GLU A 42 -7.05 17.30 -2.26
N GLY A 43 -6.81 16.43 -1.26
CA GLY A 43 -7.51 15.15 -1.11
C GLY A 43 -6.84 13.95 -1.79
N GLU A 44 -5.76 14.14 -2.57
CA GLU A 44 -5.02 13.03 -3.18
C GLU A 44 -4.30 12.18 -2.12
N LYS A 45 -4.51 10.87 -2.17
CA LYS A 45 -3.92 9.89 -1.26
C LYS A 45 -2.93 9.02 -2.01
N VAL A 46 -1.80 8.74 -1.39
CA VAL A 46 -0.82 7.76 -1.91
C VAL A 46 -0.91 6.49 -1.10
N ILE A 47 -1.08 5.36 -1.78
CA ILE A 47 -1.00 4.03 -1.17
C ILE A 47 0.21 3.32 -1.75
N ALA A 48 1.18 3.02 -0.90
CA ALA A 48 2.35 2.22 -1.26
C ALA A 48 2.07 0.74 -0.95
N ILE A 49 2.19 -0.11 -1.97
CA ILE A 49 2.02 -1.56 -1.85
C ILE A 49 3.37 -2.23 -2.07
N PHE A 50 3.86 -2.92 -1.04
CA PHE A 50 5.06 -3.75 -1.13
C PHE A 50 4.68 -5.15 -1.62
N TRP A 51 5.36 -5.65 -2.63
CA TRP A 51 5.06 -6.95 -3.24
C TRP A 51 6.33 -7.74 -3.54
N THR A 52 6.17 -9.06 -3.71
CA THR A 52 7.27 -9.97 -4.08
C THR A 52 6.78 -11.14 -4.94
N ARG A 53 7.63 -11.60 -5.87
CA ARG A 53 7.42 -12.83 -6.64
C ARG A 53 7.58 -14.10 -5.82
N MET A 54 8.23 -14.05 -4.66
CA MET A 54 8.35 -15.22 -3.78
C MET A 54 7.01 -15.64 -3.17
N LEU A 55 6.08 -14.69 -3.02
CA LEU A 55 4.73 -14.88 -2.49
C LEU A 55 3.73 -14.23 -3.45
N GLU A 56 3.75 -14.69 -4.71
CA GLU A 56 2.98 -14.09 -5.79
C GLU A 56 1.47 -14.07 -5.49
N ASP A 57 0.90 -15.22 -5.14
CA ASP A 57 -0.54 -15.33 -4.83
C ASP A 57 -0.97 -14.38 -3.71
N ILE A 58 -0.18 -14.31 -2.63
CA ILE A 58 -0.47 -13.43 -1.47
C ILE A 58 -0.34 -11.95 -1.89
N SER A 59 0.68 -11.62 -2.68
CA SER A 59 0.89 -10.26 -3.16
C SER A 59 -0.25 -9.81 -4.07
N MET A 60 -0.68 -10.67 -5.00
CA MET A 60 -1.76 -10.38 -5.93
C MET A 60 -3.10 -10.20 -5.20
N ASP A 61 -3.43 -11.07 -4.26
CA ASP A 61 -4.68 -10.99 -3.50
C ASP A 61 -4.77 -9.69 -2.67
N ALA A 62 -3.65 -9.27 -2.07
CA ALA A 62 -3.56 -7.99 -1.37
C ALA A 62 -3.74 -6.79 -2.31
N ILE A 63 -3.13 -6.83 -3.50
CA ILE A 63 -3.28 -5.79 -4.52
C ILE A 63 -4.73 -5.69 -5.00
N GLU A 64 -5.35 -6.84 -5.30
CA GLU A 64 -6.74 -6.92 -5.76
C GLU A 64 -7.70 -6.37 -4.72
N THR A 65 -7.50 -6.70 -3.45
CA THR A 65 -8.34 -6.20 -2.35
C THR A 65 -8.22 -4.68 -2.20
N VAL A 66 -7.00 -4.12 -2.24
CA VAL A 66 -6.83 -2.65 -2.20
C VAL A 66 -7.52 -1.99 -3.40
N CYS A 67 -7.38 -2.56 -4.60
CA CYS A 67 -8.05 -2.04 -5.80
C CYS A 67 -9.57 -2.16 -5.71
N ALA A 68 -10.09 -3.26 -5.15
CA ALA A 68 -11.53 -3.46 -4.94
C ALA A 68 -12.10 -2.41 -3.99
N ASN A 69 -11.39 -2.07 -2.92
CA ASN A 69 -11.81 -1.03 -1.99
C ASN A 69 -11.82 0.35 -2.65
N ILE A 70 -10.77 0.72 -3.38
CA ILE A 70 -10.72 2.02 -4.07
C ILE A 70 -11.96 2.19 -4.96
N ARG A 71 -12.35 1.13 -5.69
CA ARG A 71 -13.54 1.13 -6.54
C ARG A 71 -14.85 1.15 -5.75
N ALA A 72 -14.95 0.33 -4.71
CA ALA A 72 -16.15 0.22 -3.89
C ALA A 72 -16.51 1.54 -3.17
N PHE A 73 -15.51 2.40 -2.93
CA PHE A 73 -15.68 3.71 -2.30
C PHE A 73 -15.62 4.89 -3.28
N GLU A 74 -15.54 4.64 -4.60
CA GLU A 74 -15.50 5.66 -5.67
C GLU A 74 -14.33 6.65 -5.51
N LYS A 75 -13.12 6.12 -5.30
CA LYS A 75 -11.91 6.90 -4.99
C LYS A 75 -10.80 6.78 -6.03
N GLU A 76 -11.10 6.25 -7.20
CA GLU A 76 -10.13 6.03 -8.29
C GLU A 76 -9.38 7.32 -8.69
N ASP A 77 -10.09 8.45 -8.71
CA ASP A 77 -9.53 9.75 -9.11
C ASP A 77 -8.76 10.46 -7.98
N GLU A 78 -8.86 9.96 -6.75
CA GLU A 78 -8.24 10.52 -5.53
C GLU A 78 -7.06 9.68 -5.04
N VAL A 79 -6.76 8.53 -5.65
CA VAL A 79 -5.73 7.60 -5.17
C VAL A 79 -4.64 7.37 -6.20
N ARG A 80 -3.39 7.53 -5.77
CA ARG A 80 -2.20 7.11 -6.49
C ARG A 80 -1.61 5.86 -5.86
N LEU A 81 -1.56 4.77 -6.62
CA LEU A 81 -0.91 3.52 -6.20
C LEU A 81 0.57 3.52 -6.58
N ILE A 82 1.44 3.15 -5.63
CA ILE A 82 2.87 2.93 -5.86
C ILE A 82 3.20 1.48 -5.51
N PHE A 83 3.73 0.73 -6.48
CA PHE A 83 4.14 -0.65 -6.28
C PHE A 83 5.64 -0.74 -6.04
N ILE A 84 6.04 -1.31 -4.92
CA ILE A 84 7.44 -1.45 -4.52
C ILE A 84 7.80 -2.95 -4.50
N ASN A 85 8.56 -3.38 -5.49
CA ASN A 85 9.06 -4.75 -5.55
C ASN A 85 10.17 -4.96 -4.52
N THR A 86 10.05 -6.03 -3.72
CA THR A 86 10.99 -6.37 -2.65
C THR A 86 11.86 -7.59 -2.97
N ASP A 87 11.80 -8.15 -4.18
CA ASP A 87 12.54 -9.37 -4.55
C ASP A 87 14.05 -9.20 -4.41
N SER A 88 14.56 -8.00 -4.72
CA SER A 88 16.00 -7.72 -4.64
C SER A 88 16.55 -7.90 -3.22
N PHE A 89 15.74 -7.62 -2.20
CA PHE A 89 16.12 -7.85 -0.80
C PHE A 89 16.29 -9.34 -0.50
N PHE A 90 15.36 -10.17 -0.99
CA PHE A 90 15.41 -11.60 -0.77
C PHE A 90 16.44 -12.32 -1.65
N SER A 91 16.80 -11.75 -2.80
CA SER A 91 17.83 -12.30 -3.70
C SER A 91 19.27 -12.19 -3.15
N GLN A 92 19.48 -11.41 -2.08
CA GLN A 92 20.77 -11.21 -1.44
C GLN A 92 20.99 -12.12 -0.21
N ILE A 93 20.03 -13.01 0.08
CA ILE A 93 20.11 -14.03 1.14
C ILE A 93 20.47 -15.36 0.49
#